data_AF-A0A1G1SZT5-F1
#
_entry.id   AF-A0A1G1SZT5-F1
#
_cell.length_a   1.000
_cell.length_b   1.000
_cell.length_c   1.000
_cell.angle_alpha   90.00
_cell.angle_beta   90.00
_cell.angle_gamma   90.00
#
_symmetry.space_group_name_H-M   'P 1'
#
loop_
_entity.id
_entity.type
_entity.pdbx_description
1 polymer ?
#
loop_
_entity_poly.entity_id
_entity_poly.type
_entity_poly.pdbx_seq_one_letter_code
_entity_poly.pdbx_strand_id
1 'polypeptide(L)'
;MNAAYFGNAGATGSQQLAYGLSTAATLLATLPDEATPLAAVARALHWHVAVAPSYFPELAKLRALRRLWPTLLHAYGLPPGAAAGLRVHATTATWTQTTLDSHTNLLRATTEAMSAVLGGADSLSVGTFDSLFATPNDFSGRLARNLSLILREEAHFGVVQDPAAGSYFIETLTDELARGAWALFQQTEAAGGLPGARPLVLEAVHAAATATFQRIAAGKQVVVGTNRFEDRAERFAFNPKKLLRSATFDTTRATYPSEVLRLATALHFERRERKTKQAALVLLGAGVNRHIEESFYRLLPALERPELAASHPEGTLSFLFSSPEEATLMYATPEQFQRFARFLYRIPTERQVFVAPVLLSSDLATLQEAVRVFGFHEMTVQGYTTEEVLARLQGR
;
A
#
# COMPACT_ATOMS: atom_id res chain seq x y z
N MET A 1 23.19 -4.50 18.27
CA MET A 1 22.21 -5.59 18.12
C MET A 1 20.89 -5.03 17.61
N ASN A 2 20.23 -5.71 16.67
CA ASN A 2 19.00 -5.23 16.03
C ASN A 2 17.78 -5.96 16.59
N ALA A 3 17.24 -5.49 17.72
CA ALA A 3 15.97 -5.98 18.26
C ALA A 3 14.77 -5.44 17.47
N ALA A 4 14.93 -4.31 16.76
CA ALA A 4 13.94 -3.74 15.86
C ALA A 4 13.48 -4.72 14.78
N TYR A 5 14.33 -5.67 14.37
CA TYR A 5 13.96 -6.78 13.48
C TYR A 5 12.72 -7.53 13.97
N PHE A 6 12.68 -7.93 15.24
CA PHE A 6 11.53 -8.66 15.81
C PHE A 6 10.28 -7.79 15.85
N GLY A 7 10.42 -6.52 16.23
CA GLY A 7 9.31 -5.56 16.23
C GLY A 7 8.70 -5.36 14.84
N ASN A 8 9.57 -5.20 13.83
CA ASN A 8 9.13 -5.04 12.44
C ASN A 8 8.63 -6.35 11.80
N ALA A 9 8.82 -7.49 12.44
CA ALA A 9 8.21 -8.77 12.08
C ALA A 9 6.87 -9.04 12.80
N GLY A 10 6.39 -8.11 13.62
CA GLY A 10 5.11 -8.21 14.32
C GLY A 10 5.18 -8.80 15.74
N ALA A 11 6.37 -8.87 16.33
CA ALA A 11 6.54 -9.28 17.72
C ALA A 11 5.90 -8.26 18.70
N THR A 12 5.39 -8.76 19.81
CA THR A 12 4.93 -7.91 20.92
C THR A 12 6.09 -7.17 21.60
N GLY A 13 5.79 -6.16 22.41
CA GLY A 13 6.80 -5.43 23.17
C GLY A 13 7.68 -6.34 24.04
N SER A 14 7.07 -7.28 24.78
CA SER A 14 7.80 -8.25 25.61
C SER A 14 8.64 -9.22 24.77
N GLN A 15 8.12 -9.69 23.62
CA GLN A 15 8.88 -10.55 22.70
C GLN A 15 10.11 -9.82 22.13
N GLN A 16 9.95 -8.56 21.71
CA GLN A 16 11.05 -7.75 21.18
C GLN A 16 12.18 -7.60 22.22
N LEU A 17 11.83 -7.36 23.49
CA LEU A 17 12.80 -7.30 24.59
C LEU A 17 13.45 -8.66 24.84
N ALA A 18 12.66 -9.73 24.95
CA ALA A 18 13.14 -11.08 25.24
C ALA A 18 14.14 -11.58 24.19
N TYR A 19 13.78 -11.49 22.90
CA TYR A 19 14.63 -11.97 21.81
C TYR A 19 15.83 -11.05 21.59
N GLY A 20 15.70 -9.75 21.90
CA GLY A 20 16.84 -8.85 22.00
C GLY A 20 17.82 -9.27 23.10
N LEU A 21 17.33 -9.65 24.28
CA LEU A 21 18.16 -10.15 25.38
C LEU A 21 18.84 -11.48 25.02
N SER A 22 18.13 -12.42 24.40
CA SER A 22 18.74 -13.68 23.93
C SER A 22 19.78 -13.45 22.84
N THR A 23 19.57 -12.46 21.97
CA THR A 23 20.61 -12.01 21.01
C THR A 23 21.83 -11.50 21.77
N ALA A 24 21.63 -10.64 22.77
CA ALA A 24 22.73 -10.10 23.56
C ALA A 24 23.47 -11.19 24.35
N ALA A 25 22.75 -12.10 24.99
CA ALA A 25 23.30 -13.24 25.73
C ALA A 25 24.16 -14.13 24.82
N THR A 26 23.67 -14.42 23.61
CA THR A 26 24.43 -15.17 22.60
C THR A 26 25.74 -14.43 22.26
N LEU A 27 25.71 -13.12 22.05
CA LEU A 27 26.91 -12.33 21.74
C LEU A 27 27.88 -12.26 22.92
N LEU A 28 27.37 -12.07 24.15
CA LEU A 28 28.17 -12.06 25.37
C LEU A 28 28.80 -13.43 25.66
N ALA A 29 28.18 -14.52 25.24
CA ALA A 29 28.73 -15.86 25.39
C ALA A 29 29.77 -16.24 24.31
N THR A 30 29.72 -15.61 23.13
CA THR A 30 30.49 -16.06 21.95
C THR A 30 31.60 -15.11 21.50
N LEU A 31 31.46 -13.82 21.72
CA LEU A 31 32.44 -12.81 21.28
C LEU A 31 33.65 -12.62 22.21
N PRO A 32 33.59 -12.84 23.53
CA PRO A 32 34.77 -12.64 24.37
C PRO A 32 35.89 -13.61 24.00
N ASP A 33 37.11 -13.09 23.90
CA ASP A 33 38.34 -13.83 23.67
C ASP A 33 39.49 -13.24 24.51
N GLU A 34 40.71 -13.73 24.33
CA GLU A 34 41.88 -13.22 25.08
C GLU A 34 42.16 -11.74 24.83
N ALA A 35 41.86 -11.22 23.64
CA ALA A 35 42.09 -9.82 23.28
C ALA A 35 40.93 -8.90 23.68
N THR A 36 39.72 -9.43 23.76
CA THR A 36 38.47 -8.70 23.98
C THR A 36 37.74 -9.28 25.19
N PRO A 37 37.98 -8.76 26.41
CA PRO A 37 37.32 -9.26 27.59
C PRO A 37 35.81 -9.00 27.55
N LEU A 38 35.05 -9.83 28.25
CA LEU A 38 33.58 -9.75 28.34
C LEU A 38 33.05 -8.35 28.64
N ALA A 39 33.70 -7.62 29.57
CA ALA A 39 33.32 -6.25 29.91
C ALA A 39 33.47 -5.27 28.72
N ALA A 40 34.48 -5.47 27.88
CA ALA A 40 34.67 -4.66 26.68
C ALA A 40 33.59 -4.94 25.63
N VAL A 41 33.23 -6.22 25.44
CA VAL A 41 32.10 -6.62 24.59
C VAL A 41 30.81 -5.98 25.07
N ALA A 42 30.47 -6.14 26.36
CA ALA A 42 29.25 -5.58 26.95
C ALA A 42 29.15 -4.06 26.74
N ARG A 43 30.25 -3.32 26.91
CA ARG A 43 30.30 -1.87 26.70
C ARG A 43 30.16 -1.45 25.24
N ALA A 44 30.58 -2.29 24.30
CA ALA A 44 30.48 -2.01 22.86
C ALA A 44 29.09 -2.30 22.28
N LEU A 45 28.23 -3.03 23.02
CA LEU A 45 26.90 -3.39 22.54
C LEU A 45 25.93 -2.20 22.61
N HIS A 46 25.43 -1.80 21.45
CA HIS A 46 24.31 -0.86 21.32
C HIS A 46 23.02 -1.58 20.97
N TRP A 47 21.91 -1.11 21.50
CA TRP A 47 20.58 -1.64 21.24
C TRP A 47 19.87 -0.83 20.16
N HIS A 48 19.27 -1.51 19.19
CA HIS A 48 18.36 -0.90 18.22
C HIS A 48 16.97 -1.49 18.39
N VAL A 49 15.97 -0.64 18.67
CA VAL A 49 14.60 -1.00 19.05
C VAL A 49 13.60 -0.32 18.11
N ALA A 50 12.58 -1.06 17.67
CA ALA A 50 11.47 -0.50 16.89
C ALA A 50 10.37 -0.01 17.84
N VAL A 51 9.82 1.17 17.59
CA VAL A 51 8.80 1.81 18.43
C VAL A 51 7.49 1.91 17.67
N ALA A 52 6.44 1.28 18.21
CA ALA A 52 5.12 1.19 17.58
C ALA A 52 4.16 2.31 18.07
N PRO A 53 2.98 2.51 17.44
CA PRO A 53 2.06 3.60 17.79
C PRO A 53 1.44 3.51 19.19
N SER A 54 1.63 2.41 19.92
CA SER A 54 1.04 2.21 21.24
C SER A 54 1.80 3.00 22.30
N TYR A 55 1.37 4.23 22.54
CA TYR A 55 2.15 5.26 23.24
C TYR A 55 2.77 4.82 24.59
N PHE A 56 1.95 4.46 25.58
CA PHE A 56 2.45 4.12 26.92
C PHE A 56 3.19 2.79 26.99
N PRO A 57 2.70 1.68 26.37
CA PRO A 57 3.45 0.43 26.34
C PRO A 57 4.83 0.56 25.72
N GLU A 58 4.97 1.39 24.69
CA GLU A 58 6.23 1.58 23.98
C GLU A 58 7.21 2.45 24.76
N LEU A 59 6.71 3.47 25.47
CA LEU A 59 7.49 4.22 26.46
C LEU A 59 7.99 3.28 27.57
N ALA A 60 7.09 2.50 28.18
CA ALA A 60 7.41 1.56 29.25
C ALA A 60 8.38 0.46 28.79
N LYS A 61 8.32 0.04 27.52
CA LYS A 61 9.23 -0.95 26.92
C LYS A 61 10.68 -0.50 26.97
N LEU A 62 10.97 0.77 26.66
CA LEU A 62 12.33 1.29 26.71
C LEU A 62 12.85 1.40 28.15
N ARG A 63 11.99 1.76 29.10
CA ARG A 63 12.32 1.72 30.54
C ARG A 63 12.60 0.30 31.01
N ALA A 64 11.78 -0.67 30.59
CA ALA A 64 11.95 -2.08 30.90
C ALA A 64 13.28 -2.61 30.35
N LEU A 65 13.66 -2.22 29.13
CA LEU A 65 14.97 -2.56 28.57
C LEU A 65 16.12 -2.10 29.47
N ARG A 66 16.10 -0.84 29.93
CA ARG A 66 17.13 -0.27 30.79
C ARG A 66 17.21 -0.97 32.15
N ARG A 67 16.11 -1.57 32.63
CA ARG A 67 16.07 -2.40 33.84
C ARG A 67 16.58 -3.83 33.63
N LEU A 68 16.29 -4.41 32.47
CA LEU A 68 16.69 -5.79 32.14
C LEU A 68 18.19 -5.89 31.83
N TRP A 69 18.78 -4.85 31.23
CA TRP A 69 20.19 -4.89 30.82
C TRP A 69 21.18 -5.09 31.99
N PRO A 70 21.14 -4.33 33.09
CA PRO A 70 21.98 -4.60 34.25
C PRO A 70 21.76 -5.99 34.84
N THR A 71 20.51 -6.48 34.84
CA THR A 71 20.15 -7.82 35.32
C THR A 71 20.85 -8.91 34.50
N LEU A 72 20.86 -8.76 33.16
CA LEU A 72 21.58 -9.68 32.28
C LEU A 72 23.09 -9.62 32.55
N LEU A 73 23.70 -8.43 32.59
CA LEU A 73 25.14 -8.30 32.82
C LEU A 73 25.58 -8.85 34.18
N HIS A 74 24.74 -8.69 35.21
CA HIS A 74 24.98 -9.25 36.53
C HIS A 74 25.03 -10.78 36.50
N ALA A 75 24.17 -11.43 35.71
CA ALA A 75 24.20 -12.89 35.53
C ALA A 75 25.51 -13.39 34.88
N TYR A 76 26.18 -12.53 34.10
CA TYR A 76 27.51 -12.79 33.53
C TYR A 76 28.67 -12.35 34.47
N GLY A 77 28.39 -12.01 35.72
CA GLY A 77 29.39 -11.65 36.72
C GLY A 77 30.00 -10.25 36.57
N LEU A 78 29.39 -9.39 35.73
CA LEU A 78 29.85 -8.01 35.58
C LEU A 78 29.34 -7.11 36.72
N PRO A 79 30.13 -6.10 37.15
CA PRO A 79 29.71 -5.18 38.20
C PRO A 79 28.54 -4.31 37.72
N PRO A 80 27.73 -3.75 38.64
CA PRO A 80 26.59 -2.88 38.29
C PRO A 80 26.97 -1.70 37.37
N GLY A 81 28.19 -1.16 37.54
CA GLY A 81 28.72 -0.09 36.71
C GLY A 81 28.98 -0.49 35.25
N ALA A 82 29.03 -1.78 34.90
CA ALA A 82 29.23 -2.24 33.52
C ALA A 82 28.02 -1.94 32.62
N ALA A 83 26.84 -1.76 33.21
CA ALA A 83 25.65 -1.32 32.49
C ALA A 83 25.63 0.21 32.23
N ALA A 84 26.55 0.96 32.85
CA ALA A 84 26.64 2.39 32.65
C ALA A 84 27.01 2.69 31.19
N GLY A 85 26.23 3.57 30.55
CA GLY A 85 26.45 3.95 29.16
C GLY A 85 25.75 3.05 28.13
N LEU A 86 24.79 2.20 28.53
CA LEU A 86 23.89 1.53 27.58
C LEU A 86 23.29 2.54 26.59
N ARG A 87 23.62 2.37 25.31
CA ARG A 87 23.06 3.17 24.21
C ARG A 87 21.89 2.46 23.55
N VAL A 88 20.75 3.13 23.53
CA VAL A 88 19.52 2.67 22.89
C VAL A 88 19.18 3.59 21.72
N HIS A 89 19.27 3.06 20.51
CA HIS A 89 18.75 3.66 19.30
C HIS A 89 17.31 3.21 19.07
N ALA A 90 16.39 4.15 18.98
CA ALA A 90 14.99 3.90 18.67
C ALA A 90 14.67 4.27 17.22
N THR A 91 13.84 3.48 16.56
CA THR A 91 13.30 3.80 15.24
C THR A 91 11.80 3.61 15.20
N THR A 92 11.07 4.55 14.59
CA THR A 92 9.64 4.40 14.29
C THR A 92 9.38 3.11 13.51
N ALA A 93 8.38 2.33 13.89
CA ALA A 93 8.13 1.00 13.32
C ALA A 93 7.63 1.09 11.87
N THR A 94 8.21 0.29 10.98
CA THR A 94 7.75 0.19 9.58
C THR A 94 6.55 -0.73 9.43
N TRP A 95 6.41 -1.70 10.34
CA TRP A 95 5.37 -2.73 10.31
C TRP A 95 3.94 -2.18 10.49
N THR A 96 3.81 -1.03 11.14
CA THR A 96 2.54 -0.34 11.44
C THR A 96 2.23 0.82 10.50
N GLN A 97 3.16 1.19 9.61
CA GLN A 97 2.93 2.22 8.60
C GLN A 97 2.00 1.71 7.50
N THR A 98 1.29 2.65 6.86
CA THR A 98 0.24 2.35 5.87
C THR A 98 0.56 3.00 4.53
N THR A 99 0.28 2.32 3.42
CA THR A 99 0.34 2.96 2.08
C THR A 99 -0.88 3.82 1.80
N LEU A 100 -2.01 3.43 2.38
CA LEU A 100 -3.25 4.19 2.38
C LEU A 100 -3.17 5.35 3.37
N ASP A 101 -3.70 6.49 2.97
CA ASP A 101 -3.70 7.74 3.72
C ASP A 101 -2.33 8.01 4.37
N SER A 102 -1.31 8.05 3.51
CA SER A 102 0.10 8.08 3.93
C SER A 102 0.47 9.23 4.87
N HIS A 103 -0.25 10.36 4.82
CA HIS A 103 -0.03 11.49 5.73
C HIS A 103 -0.34 11.14 7.18
N THR A 104 -1.26 10.20 7.43
CA THR A 104 -1.53 9.68 8.78
C THR A 104 -0.31 8.99 9.39
N ASN A 105 0.66 8.54 8.59
CA ASN A 105 1.95 8.05 9.11
C ASN A 105 2.74 9.16 9.84
N LEU A 106 2.59 10.45 9.50
CA LEU A 106 3.22 11.55 10.26
C LEU A 106 2.67 11.61 11.70
N LEU A 107 1.36 11.39 11.85
CA LEU A 107 0.71 11.38 13.16
C LEU A 107 1.15 10.17 13.99
N ARG A 108 1.24 8.98 13.36
CA ARG A 108 1.80 7.78 14.01
C ARG A 108 3.24 7.99 14.44
N ALA A 109 4.09 8.46 13.52
CA ALA A 109 5.49 8.75 13.78
C ALA A 109 5.67 9.75 14.93
N THR A 110 4.76 10.72 15.09
CA THR A 110 4.75 11.66 16.23
C THR A 110 4.59 10.91 17.54
N THR A 111 3.57 10.05 17.67
CA THR A 111 3.35 9.26 18.88
C THR A 111 4.52 8.31 19.18
N GLU A 112 5.05 7.65 18.15
CA GLU A 112 6.20 6.74 18.26
C GLU A 112 7.47 7.48 18.71
N ALA A 113 7.77 8.63 18.11
CA ALA A 113 8.91 9.47 18.46
C ALA A 113 8.79 9.99 19.90
N MET A 114 7.60 10.43 20.33
CA MET A 114 7.35 10.86 21.69
C MET A 114 7.58 9.71 22.70
N SER A 115 7.04 8.51 22.42
CA SER A 115 7.31 7.32 23.25
C SER A 115 8.79 6.98 23.33
N ALA A 116 9.52 7.11 22.22
CA ALA A 116 10.95 6.85 22.16
C ALA A 116 11.75 7.81 23.04
N VAL A 117 11.50 9.12 22.90
CA VAL A 117 12.21 10.17 23.65
C VAL A 117 11.88 10.06 25.15
N LEU A 118 10.61 9.96 25.50
CA LEU A 118 10.18 9.92 26.91
C LEU A 118 10.49 8.58 27.58
N GLY A 119 10.60 7.50 26.82
CA GLY A 119 11.11 6.20 27.29
C GLY A 119 12.63 6.19 27.48
N GLY A 120 13.30 7.29 27.15
CA GLY A 120 14.72 7.51 27.37
C GLY A 120 15.61 6.90 26.29
N ALA A 121 15.22 6.88 25.01
CA ALA A 121 16.14 6.52 23.92
C ALA A 121 17.31 7.54 23.82
N ASP A 122 18.52 7.06 23.55
CA ASP A 122 19.71 7.91 23.36
C ASP A 122 19.72 8.58 21.98
N SER A 123 19.13 7.92 20.98
CA SER A 123 19.04 8.42 19.61
C SER A 123 17.76 7.92 18.95
N LEU A 124 17.25 8.70 18.00
CA LEU A 124 15.98 8.44 17.34
C LEU A 124 16.13 8.59 15.82
N SER A 125 15.68 7.60 15.06
CA SER A 125 15.39 7.77 13.63
C SER A 125 13.89 7.73 13.38
N VAL A 126 13.39 8.77 12.73
CA VAL A 126 12.00 8.85 12.28
C VAL A 126 11.96 8.48 10.80
N GLY A 127 11.14 7.49 10.46
CA GLY A 127 10.90 7.08 9.08
C GLY A 127 10.07 8.12 8.33
N THR A 128 10.29 8.26 7.03
CA THR A 128 9.46 9.14 6.21
C THR A 128 8.06 8.58 6.03
N PHE A 129 7.06 9.46 5.93
CA PHE A 129 5.65 9.07 5.83
C PHE A 129 5.31 8.25 4.57
N ASP A 130 6.16 8.38 3.54
CA ASP A 130 6.05 7.78 2.20
C ASP A 130 7.02 6.61 1.98
N SER A 131 7.77 6.19 3.02
CA SER A 131 8.87 5.22 2.91
C SER A 131 8.46 3.86 2.33
N LEU A 132 7.17 3.52 2.38
CA LEU A 132 6.63 2.26 1.87
C LEU A 132 6.46 2.20 0.36
N PHE A 133 6.38 3.35 -0.33
CA PHE A 133 6.08 3.41 -1.76
C PHE A 133 6.92 4.41 -2.55
N ALA A 134 7.67 5.29 -1.88
CA ALA A 134 8.55 6.27 -2.50
C ALA A 134 9.95 6.22 -1.90
N THR A 135 10.94 6.56 -2.74
CA THR A 135 12.28 6.89 -2.25
C THR A 135 12.22 8.21 -1.49
N PRO A 136 12.87 8.34 -0.33
CA PRO A 136 12.89 9.58 0.43
C PRO A 136 13.34 10.76 -0.43
N ASN A 137 12.58 11.85 -0.38
CA ASN A 137 12.91 13.13 -0.99
C ASN A 137 13.15 14.20 0.08
N ASP A 138 13.62 15.38 -0.32
CA ASP A 138 13.93 16.48 0.62
C ASP A 138 12.72 16.94 1.44
N PHE A 139 11.50 16.85 0.89
CA PHE A 139 10.28 17.20 1.59
C PHE A 139 9.98 16.19 2.70
N SER A 140 9.89 14.91 2.38
CA SER A 140 9.59 13.83 3.31
C SER A 140 10.69 13.68 4.38
N GLY A 141 11.96 13.81 3.98
CA GLY A 141 13.10 13.79 4.88
C GLY A 141 13.12 14.99 5.83
N ARG A 142 12.76 16.19 5.35
CA ARG A 142 12.62 17.38 6.21
C ARG A 142 11.54 17.19 7.26
N LEU A 143 10.37 16.66 6.89
CA LEU A 143 9.27 16.42 7.84
C LEU A 143 9.70 15.43 8.94
N ALA A 144 10.30 14.30 8.55
CA ALA A 144 10.78 13.30 9.50
C ALA A 144 11.82 13.86 10.48
N ARG A 145 12.79 14.65 9.98
CA ARG A 145 13.80 15.30 10.83
C ARG A 145 13.19 16.37 11.74
N ASN A 146 12.32 17.22 11.20
CA ASN A 146 11.74 18.33 11.94
C ASN A 146 10.89 17.85 13.11
N LEU A 147 10.25 16.68 13.01
CA LEU A 147 9.55 16.08 14.15
C LEU A 147 10.45 15.97 15.40
N SER A 148 11.66 15.43 15.25
CA SER A 148 12.61 15.32 16.37
C SER A 148 13.05 16.69 16.90
N LEU A 149 13.14 17.70 16.03
CA LEU A 149 13.48 19.08 16.43
C LEU A 149 12.33 19.72 17.21
N ILE A 150 11.09 19.57 16.76
CA ILE A 150 9.90 20.08 17.45
C ILE A 150 9.82 19.47 18.86
N LEU A 151 10.00 18.14 18.98
CA LEU A 151 9.98 17.47 20.29
C LEU A 151 11.06 18.01 21.24
N ARG A 152 12.24 18.35 20.72
CA ARG A 152 13.36 18.84 21.53
C ARG A 152 13.25 20.33 21.87
N GLU A 153 13.05 21.17 20.86
CA GLU A 153 13.17 22.64 20.96
C GLU A 153 11.85 23.33 21.32
N GLU A 154 10.71 22.81 20.87
CA GLU A 154 9.40 23.45 21.07
C GLU A 154 8.57 22.76 22.17
N ALA A 155 8.60 21.43 22.21
CA ALA A 155 7.92 20.66 23.25
C ALA A 155 8.78 20.45 24.51
N HIS A 156 10.07 20.79 24.44
CA HIS A 156 11.02 20.73 25.56
C HIS A 156 11.17 19.34 26.21
N PHE A 157 11.01 18.26 25.44
CA PHE A 157 11.09 16.89 25.99
C PHE A 157 12.51 16.50 26.44
N GLY A 158 13.52 17.30 26.11
CA GLY A 158 14.90 17.10 26.57
C GLY A 158 15.24 17.77 27.91
N VAL A 159 14.33 18.54 28.52
CA VAL A 159 14.64 19.34 29.73
C VAL A 159 14.61 18.52 31.02
N VAL A 160 13.72 17.54 31.11
CA VAL A 160 13.53 16.71 32.33
C VAL A 160 13.96 15.27 32.02
N GLN A 161 14.79 14.70 32.90
CA GLN A 161 15.13 13.28 32.82
C GLN A 161 13.97 12.42 33.33
N ASP A 162 13.58 11.41 32.55
CA ASP A 162 12.49 10.47 32.84
C ASP A 162 11.23 11.12 33.46
N PRO A 163 10.51 11.99 32.72
CA PRO A 163 9.31 12.68 33.24
C PRO A 163 8.16 11.71 33.57
N ALA A 164 8.24 10.45 33.12
CA ALA A 164 7.27 9.41 33.43
C ALA A 164 7.50 8.76 34.81
N ALA A 165 8.64 9.01 35.45
CA ALA A 165 8.97 8.45 36.75
C ALA A 165 7.92 8.80 37.81
N GLY A 166 7.50 7.80 38.58
CA GLY A 166 6.49 7.96 39.64
C GLY A 166 5.05 7.87 39.17
N SER A 167 4.78 7.79 37.86
CA SER A 167 3.46 7.44 37.35
C SER A 167 3.15 5.98 37.68
N TYR A 168 2.20 5.73 38.59
CA TYR A 168 1.81 4.37 39.01
C TYR A 168 1.51 3.46 37.81
N PHE A 169 0.82 3.99 36.80
CA PHE A 169 0.49 3.26 35.59
C PHE A 169 1.74 2.86 34.78
N ILE A 170 2.65 3.80 34.55
CA ILE A 170 3.86 3.53 33.74
C ILE A 170 4.83 2.63 34.50
N GLU A 171 4.97 2.80 35.82
CA GLU A 171 5.82 1.92 36.64
C GLU A 171 5.31 0.48 36.64
N THR A 172 4.01 0.29 36.83
CA THR A 172 3.38 -1.04 36.79
C THR A 172 3.55 -1.68 35.41
N LEU A 173 3.26 -0.93 34.34
CA LEU A 173 3.41 -1.43 32.97
C LEU A 173 4.86 -1.75 32.62
N THR A 174 5.82 -0.96 33.11
CA THR A 174 7.25 -1.20 32.93
C THR A 174 7.66 -2.52 33.60
N ASP A 175 7.17 -2.76 34.82
CA ASP A 175 7.46 -3.97 35.57
C ASP A 175 6.82 -5.23 34.94
N GLU A 176 5.57 -5.14 34.48
CA GLU A 176 4.89 -6.22 33.76
C GLU A 176 5.61 -6.60 32.46
N LEU A 177 6.00 -5.60 31.66
CA LEU A 177 6.77 -5.83 30.44
C LEU A 177 8.13 -6.46 30.75
N ALA A 178 8.82 -6.00 31.80
CA ALA A 178 10.11 -6.53 32.20
C ALA A 178 10.00 -8.00 32.64
N ARG A 179 9.02 -8.34 33.50
CA ARG A 179 8.78 -9.73 33.94
C ARG A 179 8.42 -10.64 32.78
N GLY A 180 7.49 -10.20 31.91
CA GLY A 180 7.07 -10.97 30.74
C GLY A 180 8.23 -11.21 29.76
N ALA A 181 9.05 -10.19 29.51
CA ALA A 181 10.23 -10.31 28.66
C ALA A 181 11.29 -11.24 29.29
N TRP A 182 11.53 -11.15 30.60
CA TRP A 182 12.49 -12.00 31.29
C TRP A 182 12.07 -13.48 31.28
N ALA A 183 10.79 -13.77 31.49
CA ALA A 183 10.26 -15.12 31.42
C ALA A 183 10.43 -15.73 30.01
N LEU A 184 10.10 -14.97 28.96
CA LEU A 184 10.29 -15.38 27.57
C LEU A 184 11.78 -15.57 27.23
N PHE A 185 12.65 -14.70 27.75
CA PHE A 185 14.10 -14.83 27.63
C PHE A 185 14.57 -16.15 28.25
N GLN A 186 14.18 -16.46 29.49
CA GLN A 186 14.55 -17.71 30.15
C GLN A 186 14.06 -18.96 29.40
N GLN A 187 12.85 -18.92 28.84
CA GLN A 187 12.34 -20.01 27.99
C GLN A 187 13.19 -20.19 26.72
N THR A 188 13.61 -19.08 26.11
CA THR A 188 14.46 -19.09 24.92
C THR A 188 15.86 -19.64 25.26
N GLU A 189 16.45 -19.24 26.39
CA GLU A 189 17.73 -19.76 26.86
C GLU A 189 17.65 -21.26 27.18
N ALA A 190 16.57 -21.72 27.83
CA ALA A 190 16.35 -23.13 28.14
C ALA A 190 16.23 -24.01 26.87
N ALA A 191 15.80 -23.44 25.74
CA ALA A 191 15.73 -24.10 24.45
C ALA A 191 17.06 -24.05 23.65
N GLY A 192 18.19 -23.74 24.31
CA GLY A 192 19.52 -23.68 23.69
C GLY A 192 19.91 -22.30 23.18
N GLY A 193 19.39 -21.24 23.81
CA GLY A 193 19.62 -19.85 23.40
C GLY A 193 18.96 -19.52 22.06
N LEU A 194 19.17 -18.30 21.57
CA LEU A 194 18.56 -17.84 20.31
C LEU A 194 18.85 -18.77 19.11
N PRO A 195 20.07 -19.31 18.92
CA PRO A 195 20.34 -20.21 17.81
C PRO A 195 19.52 -21.52 17.86
N GLY A 196 19.39 -22.12 19.05
CA GLY A 196 18.62 -23.35 19.26
C GLY A 196 17.11 -23.12 19.22
N ALA A 197 16.65 -21.98 19.77
CA ALA A 197 15.25 -21.63 19.87
C ALA A 197 14.67 -20.97 18.60
N ARG A 198 15.47 -20.79 17.53
CA ARG A 198 15.07 -20.04 16.32
C ARG A 198 13.70 -20.46 15.75
N PRO A 199 13.36 -21.75 15.58
CA PRO A 199 12.05 -22.14 15.06
C PRO A 199 10.90 -21.67 15.97
N LEU A 200 11.06 -21.85 17.29
CA LEU A 200 10.09 -21.45 18.30
C LEU A 200 9.89 -19.93 18.36
N VAL A 201 10.99 -19.17 18.24
CA VAL A 201 10.95 -17.71 18.18
C VAL A 201 10.18 -17.23 16.94
N LEU A 202 10.47 -17.80 15.76
CA LEU A 202 9.80 -17.42 14.52
C LEU A 202 8.30 -17.76 14.56
N GLU A 203 7.94 -18.93 15.09
CA GLU A 203 6.55 -19.33 15.27
C GLU A 203 5.81 -18.38 16.23
N ALA A 204 6.43 -18.03 17.36
CA ALA A 204 5.84 -17.13 18.34
C ALA A 204 5.65 -15.70 17.80
N VAL A 205 6.58 -15.19 17.00
CA VAL A 205 6.45 -13.90 16.31
C VAL A 205 5.35 -13.96 15.26
N HIS A 206 5.31 -15.02 14.45
CA HIS A 206 4.26 -15.20 13.44
C HIS A 206 2.87 -15.31 14.07
N ALA A 207 2.73 -16.00 15.20
CA ALA A 207 1.48 -16.08 15.96
C ALA A 207 1.02 -14.69 16.45
N ALA A 208 1.94 -13.88 16.99
CA ALA A 208 1.65 -12.52 17.43
C ALA A 208 1.25 -11.59 16.28
N ALA A 209 1.96 -11.68 15.15
CA ALA A 209 1.65 -10.94 13.93
C ALA A 209 0.25 -11.32 13.39
N THR A 210 -0.03 -12.62 13.31
CA THR A 210 -1.32 -13.17 12.87
C THR A 210 -2.48 -12.71 13.77
N ALA A 211 -2.29 -12.76 15.09
CA ALA A 211 -3.30 -12.31 16.05
C ALA A 211 -3.59 -10.80 15.89
N THR A 212 -2.56 -9.99 15.62
CA THR A 212 -2.72 -8.56 15.35
C THR A 212 -3.46 -8.33 14.04
N PHE A 213 -3.10 -9.05 12.99
CA PHE A 213 -3.81 -9.02 11.72
C PHE A 213 -5.30 -9.35 11.89
N GLN A 214 -5.64 -10.44 12.61
CA GLN A 214 -7.02 -10.83 12.88
C GLN A 214 -7.78 -9.74 13.64
N ARG A 215 -7.15 -9.07 14.61
CA ARG A 215 -7.77 -7.95 15.34
C ARG A 215 -8.04 -6.75 14.43
N ILE A 216 -7.13 -6.43 13.50
CA ILE A 216 -7.30 -5.36 12.53
C ILE A 216 -8.42 -5.70 11.54
N ALA A 217 -8.40 -6.92 10.99
CA ALA A 217 -9.41 -7.39 10.04
C ALA A 217 -10.81 -7.46 10.66
N ALA A 218 -10.92 -7.87 11.93
CA ALA A 218 -12.18 -7.89 12.68
C ALA A 218 -12.63 -6.50 13.18
N GLY A 219 -11.85 -5.44 12.92
CA GLY A 219 -12.14 -4.09 13.40
C GLY A 219 -12.04 -3.91 14.92
N LYS A 220 -11.46 -4.88 15.65
CA LYS A 220 -11.17 -4.80 17.09
C LYS A 220 -9.97 -3.89 17.37
N GLN A 221 -9.01 -3.86 16.44
CA GLN A 221 -7.92 -2.89 16.43
C GLN A 221 -8.13 -1.91 15.29
N VAL A 222 -8.23 -0.63 15.62
CA VAL A 222 -8.49 0.44 14.66
C VAL A 222 -7.18 0.93 14.06
N VAL A 223 -7.14 1.03 12.73
CA VAL A 223 -6.09 1.70 11.99
C VAL A 223 -6.73 2.80 11.13
N VAL A 224 -6.64 4.02 11.63
CA VAL A 224 -7.23 5.23 11.01
C VAL A 224 -6.73 5.42 9.58
N GLY A 225 -7.62 5.75 8.66
CA GLY A 225 -7.31 5.92 7.24
C GLY A 225 -7.14 4.61 6.46
N THR A 226 -7.13 3.46 7.15
CA THR A 226 -6.93 2.13 6.53
C THR A 226 -8.14 1.22 6.65
N ASN A 227 -8.56 0.83 7.86
CA ASN A 227 -9.73 -0.05 8.07
C ASN A 227 -10.96 0.67 8.63
N ARG A 228 -10.77 1.91 9.08
CA ARG A 228 -11.76 2.80 9.69
C ARG A 228 -11.43 4.23 9.29
N PHE A 229 -12.46 5.05 9.12
CA PHE A 229 -12.32 6.46 8.72
C PHE A 229 -11.52 6.61 7.41
N GLU A 230 -11.88 5.77 6.43
CA GLU A 230 -11.21 5.72 5.14
C GLU A 230 -11.67 6.87 4.22
N ASP A 231 -10.73 7.48 3.50
CA ASP A 231 -11.04 8.38 2.41
C ASP A 231 -11.38 7.60 1.13
N ARG A 232 -12.67 7.53 0.80
CA ARG A 232 -13.13 6.82 -0.41
C ARG A 232 -12.69 7.48 -1.71
N ALA A 233 -12.34 8.77 -1.68
CA ALA A 233 -11.90 9.53 -2.84
C ALA A 233 -10.37 9.70 -2.88
N GLU A 234 -9.64 8.93 -2.07
CA GLU A 234 -8.18 9.02 -1.97
C GLU A 234 -7.52 8.86 -3.34
N ARG A 235 -6.65 9.81 -3.69
CA ARG A 235 -5.80 9.72 -4.87
C ARG A 235 -4.41 9.24 -4.45
N PHE A 236 -4.00 8.10 -4.99
CA PHE A 236 -2.70 7.52 -4.67
C PHE A 236 -1.58 8.32 -5.34
N ALA A 237 -0.56 8.70 -4.56
CA ALA A 237 0.66 9.33 -5.06
C ALA A 237 1.59 8.34 -5.81
N PHE A 238 1.23 7.06 -5.82
CA PHE A 238 1.98 5.97 -6.45
C PHE A 238 1.06 5.15 -7.36
N ASN A 239 1.63 4.34 -8.25
CA ASN A 239 0.87 3.42 -9.09
C ASN A 239 0.56 2.13 -8.30
N PRO A 240 -0.72 1.83 -7.95
CA PRO A 240 -1.06 0.67 -7.13
C PRO A 240 -0.64 -0.66 -7.76
N LYS A 241 -0.78 -0.79 -9.10
CA LYS A 241 -0.41 -2.00 -9.84
C LYS A 241 1.11 -2.24 -9.81
N LYS A 242 1.91 -1.18 -9.87
CA LYS A 242 3.38 -1.28 -9.78
C LYS A 242 3.81 -1.65 -8.36
N LEU A 243 3.21 -1.02 -7.34
CA LEU A 243 3.54 -1.27 -5.94
C LEU A 243 3.24 -2.72 -5.53
N LEU A 244 2.04 -3.22 -5.83
CA LEU A 244 1.63 -4.60 -5.52
C LEU A 244 2.48 -5.68 -6.22
N ARG A 245 3.20 -5.32 -7.28
CA ARG A 245 4.11 -6.22 -8.00
C ARG A 245 5.56 -6.04 -7.61
N SER A 246 5.88 -5.06 -6.76
CA SER A 246 7.25 -4.80 -6.36
C SER A 246 7.73 -5.88 -5.41
N ALA A 247 8.93 -6.42 -5.68
CA ALA A 247 9.59 -7.35 -4.77
C ALA A 247 9.99 -6.69 -3.43
N THR A 248 10.12 -5.37 -3.41
CA THR A 248 10.46 -4.60 -2.21
C THR A 248 9.26 -4.24 -1.34
N PHE A 249 8.03 -4.57 -1.79
CA PHE A 249 6.84 -4.24 -1.03
C PHE A 249 6.64 -5.26 0.10
N ASP A 250 6.76 -4.78 1.34
CA ASP A 250 6.68 -5.63 2.52
C ASP A 250 5.25 -6.19 2.71
N THR A 251 5.15 -7.50 2.55
CA THR A 251 3.91 -8.29 2.67
C THR A 251 3.61 -8.73 4.11
N THR A 252 4.55 -8.53 5.03
CA THR A 252 4.44 -8.97 6.42
C THR A 252 3.77 -7.92 7.32
N ARG A 253 3.56 -6.70 6.81
CA ARG A 253 2.98 -5.57 7.56
C ARG A 253 1.59 -5.88 8.11
N ALA A 254 1.28 -5.31 9.27
CA ALA A 254 0.04 -5.54 10.00
C ALA A 254 -1.22 -5.22 9.17
N THR A 255 -1.13 -4.21 8.32
CA THR A 255 -2.22 -3.68 7.50
C THR A 255 -2.21 -4.16 6.06
N TYR A 256 -1.20 -4.94 5.65
CA TYR A 256 -1.00 -5.33 4.25
C TYR A 256 -2.27 -5.91 3.61
N PRO A 257 -2.99 -6.87 4.21
CA PRO A 257 -4.15 -7.47 3.53
C PRO A 257 -5.32 -6.47 3.36
N SER A 258 -5.55 -5.60 4.33
CA SER A 258 -6.56 -4.53 4.22
C SER A 258 -6.20 -3.53 3.12
N GLU A 259 -4.92 -3.16 3.02
CA GLU A 259 -4.42 -2.28 1.96
C GLU A 259 -4.57 -2.91 0.57
N VAL A 260 -4.17 -4.18 0.41
CA VAL A 260 -4.30 -4.91 -0.86
C VAL A 260 -5.74 -4.96 -1.35
N LEU A 261 -6.69 -5.23 -0.46
CA LEU A 261 -8.12 -5.26 -0.80
C LEU A 261 -8.59 -3.90 -1.33
N ARG A 262 -8.22 -2.80 -0.67
CA ARG A 262 -8.60 -1.45 -1.10
C ARG A 262 -7.92 -1.05 -2.41
N LEU A 263 -6.63 -1.31 -2.56
CA LEU A 263 -5.89 -1.04 -3.79
C LEU A 263 -6.44 -1.88 -4.98
N ALA A 264 -6.77 -3.14 -4.75
CA ALA A 264 -7.39 -4.00 -5.76
C ALA A 264 -8.79 -3.50 -6.16
N THR A 265 -9.58 -3.05 -5.18
CA THR A 265 -10.91 -2.47 -5.40
C THR A 265 -10.82 -1.18 -6.22
N ALA A 266 -9.89 -0.27 -5.89
CA ALA A 266 -9.66 0.94 -6.65
C ALA A 266 -9.25 0.63 -8.11
N LEU A 267 -8.35 -0.32 -8.32
CA LEU A 267 -7.95 -0.78 -9.66
C LEU A 267 -9.12 -1.40 -10.44
N HIS A 268 -10.07 -2.07 -9.78
CA HIS A 268 -11.26 -2.61 -10.41
C HIS A 268 -12.18 -1.48 -10.91
N PHE A 269 -12.45 -0.48 -10.06
CA PHE A 269 -13.27 0.67 -10.43
C PHE A 269 -12.62 1.51 -11.54
N GLU A 270 -11.32 1.79 -11.47
CA GLU A 270 -10.60 2.47 -12.56
C GLU A 270 -10.71 1.73 -13.89
N ARG A 271 -10.61 0.39 -13.88
CA ARG A 271 -10.78 -0.42 -15.09
C ARG A 271 -12.20 -0.35 -15.62
N ARG A 272 -13.21 -0.40 -14.75
CA ARG A 272 -14.61 -0.30 -15.14
C ARG A 272 -14.91 1.07 -15.74
N GLU A 273 -14.45 2.15 -15.10
CA GLU A 273 -14.60 3.50 -15.63
C GLU A 273 -13.90 3.70 -16.97
N ARG A 274 -12.71 3.11 -17.15
CA ARG A 274 -12.01 3.16 -18.45
C ARG A 274 -12.74 2.37 -19.52
N LYS A 275 -13.29 1.18 -19.19
CA LYS A 275 -14.13 0.40 -20.10
C LYS A 275 -15.37 1.19 -20.52
N THR A 276 -16.02 1.91 -19.60
CA THR A 276 -17.17 2.76 -19.92
C THR A 276 -16.82 4.00 -20.74
N LYS A 277 -15.54 4.39 -20.77
CA LYS A 277 -15.04 5.58 -21.51
C LYS A 277 -14.36 5.23 -22.83
N GLN A 278 -14.26 3.95 -23.21
CA GLN A 278 -13.66 3.53 -24.47
C GLN A 278 -14.76 3.06 -25.42
N ALA A 279 -14.74 3.59 -26.64
CA ALA A 279 -15.61 3.14 -27.72
C ALA A 279 -14.76 2.69 -28.92
N ALA A 280 -15.30 1.75 -29.68
CA ALA A 280 -14.69 1.23 -30.89
C ALA A 280 -15.67 1.39 -32.05
N LEU A 281 -15.14 1.77 -33.20
CA LEU A 281 -15.88 1.94 -34.44
C LEU A 281 -15.32 0.97 -35.49
N VAL A 282 -16.18 0.08 -35.97
CA VAL A 282 -15.83 -0.97 -36.95
C VAL A 282 -16.44 -0.62 -38.30
N LEU A 283 -15.62 -0.60 -39.35
CA LEU A 283 -16.08 -0.46 -40.73
C LEU A 283 -16.56 -1.81 -41.26
N LEU A 284 -17.82 -1.88 -41.68
CA LEU A 284 -18.43 -3.06 -42.29
C LEU A 284 -18.39 -2.92 -43.82
N GLY A 285 -17.89 -3.95 -44.50
CA GLY A 285 -17.72 -3.94 -45.96
C GLY A 285 -19.04 -4.04 -46.73
N ALA A 286 -19.06 -3.61 -47.99
CA ALA A 286 -20.27 -3.50 -48.82
C ALA A 286 -21.09 -4.81 -48.96
N GLY A 287 -20.45 -5.98 -48.92
CA GLY A 287 -21.14 -7.28 -48.95
C GLY A 287 -21.76 -7.71 -47.61
N VAL A 288 -21.22 -7.22 -46.49
CA VAL A 288 -21.68 -7.54 -45.13
C VAL A 288 -22.77 -6.56 -44.69
N ASN A 289 -22.77 -5.33 -45.22
CA ASN A 289 -23.75 -4.29 -44.90
C ASN A 289 -25.20 -4.72 -45.15
N ARG A 290 -25.50 -5.35 -46.29
CA ARG A 290 -26.88 -5.76 -46.62
C ARG A 290 -27.44 -6.78 -45.62
N HIS A 291 -26.63 -7.75 -45.21
CA HIS A 291 -27.05 -8.78 -44.25
C HIS A 291 -27.21 -8.25 -42.83
N ILE A 292 -26.33 -7.33 -42.42
CA ILE A 292 -26.39 -6.65 -41.12
C ILE A 292 -27.57 -5.67 -41.08
N GLU A 293 -27.81 -4.90 -42.14
CA GLU A 293 -28.97 -4.01 -42.28
C GLU A 293 -30.29 -4.78 -42.22
N GLU A 294 -30.43 -5.84 -43.01
CA GLU A 294 -31.64 -6.69 -42.96
C GLU A 294 -31.85 -7.31 -41.58
N SER A 295 -30.78 -7.72 -40.89
CA SER A 295 -30.84 -8.25 -39.54
C SER A 295 -31.18 -7.18 -38.49
N PHE A 296 -30.65 -5.96 -38.66
CA PHE A 296 -30.90 -4.82 -37.79
C PHE A 296 -32.33 -4.28 -37.95
N TYR A 297 -32.84 -4.17 -39.19
CA TYR A 297 -34.24 -3.78 -39.45
C TYR A 297 -35.26 -4.76 -38.86
N ARG A 298 -34.91 -6.05 -38.74
CA ARG A 298 -35.75 -7.05 -38.06
C ARG A 298 -35.87 -6.81 -36.55
N LEU A 299 -34.91 -6.10 -35.94
CA LEU A 299 -34.95 -5.74 -34.51
C LEU A 299 -35.89 -4.56 -34.23
N LEU A 300 -36.26 -3.77 -35.26
CA LEU A 300 -37.14 -2.61 -35.10
C LEU A 300 -38.63 -2.99 -35.11
N PRO A 301 -39.50 -2.25 -34.39
CA PRO A 301 -40.95 -2.37 -34.47
C PRO A 301 -41.46 -2.20 -35.90
N ALA A 302 -42.52 -2.93 -36.28
CA ALA A 302 -42.99 -3.00 -37.68
C ALA A 302 -43.39 -1.64 -38.29
N LEU A 303 -43.76 -0.66 -37.45
CA LEU A 303 -44.15 0.70 -37.85
C LEU A 303 -42.97 1.58 -38.28
N GLU A 304 -41.75 1.32 -37.80
CA GLU A 304 -40.56 2.17 -38.03
C GLU A 304 -39.69 1.70 -39.21
N ARG A 305 -40.00 0.52 -39.78
CA ARG A 305 -39.22 -0.11 -40.86
C ARG A 305 -39.26 0.62 -42.23
N PRO A 306 -40.40 1.18 -42.70
CA PRO A 306 -40.49 1.73 -44.05
C PRO A 306 -39.76 3.07 -44.24
N GLU A 307 -39.84 3.98 -43.26
CA GLU A 307 -39.18 5.30 -43.36
C GLU A 307 -37.66 5.19 -43.31
N LEU A 308 -37.14 4.21 -42.56
CA LEU A 308 -35.70 3.96 -42.43
C LEU A 308 -35.07 3.29 -43.66
N ALA A 309 -35.77 2.34 -44.30
CA ALA A 309 -35.28 1.68 -45.51
C ALA A 309 -35.10 2.67 -46.69
N ALA A 310 -35.89 3.76 -46.72
CA ALA A 310 -35.76 4.83 -47.70
C ALA A 310 -34.60 5.80 -47.43
N SER A 311 -34.05 5.80 -46.21
CA SER A 311 -33.01 6.74 -45.75
C SER A 311 -31.58 6.27 -45.98
N HIS A 312 -31.38 5.03 -46.41
CA HIS A 312 -30.06 4.44 -46.63
C HIS A 312 -29.62 4.58 -48.10
N PRO A 313 -28.63 5.45 -48.42
CA PRO A 313 -28.17 5.65 -49.80
C PRO A 313 -27.32 4.47 -50.30
N GLU A 314 -27.43 4.08 -51.58
CA GLU A 314 -26.53 3.09 -52.16
C GLU A 314 -25.08 3.60 -52.17
N GLY A 315 -24.14 2.80 -51.63
CA GLY A 315 -22.69 3.13 -51.60
C GLY A 315 -22.13 3.65 -50.27
N THR A 316 -22.94 3.66 -49.20
CA THR A 316 -22.50 4.00 -47.84
C THR A 316 -21.87 2.83 -47.09
N LEU A 317 -20.99 3.16 -46.14
CA LEU A 317 -20.39 2.25 -45.17
C LEU A 317 -21.21 2.30 -43.88
N SER A 318 -21.53 1.14 -43.34
CA SER A 318 -22.26 0.99 -42.08
C SER A 318 -21.24 0.78 -40.95
N PHE A 319 -21.42 1.50 -39.85
CA PHE A 319 -20.50 1.56 -38.72
C PHE A 319 -21.20 1.08 -37.47
N LEU A 320 -20.61 0.12 -36.77
CA LEU A 320 -21.09 -0.26 -35.45
C LEU A 320 -20.29 0.53 -34.42
N PHE A 321 -20.97 1.48 -33.77
CA PHE A 321 -20.48 2.18 -32.60
C PHE A 321 -20.84 1.35 -31.37
N SER A 322 -19.82 0.86 -30.67
CA SER A 322 -19.99 0.10 -29.43
C SER A 322 -19.63 0.95 -28.22
N SER A 323 -20.61 1.13 -27.33
CA SER A 323 -20.39 1.40 -25.91
C SER A 323 -20.77 0.14 -25.10
N PRO A 324 -20.33 0.02 -23.83
CA PRO A 324 -20.70 -1.12 -23.00
C PRO A 324 -22.21 -1.23 -22.70
N GLU A 325 -23.00 -0.19 -22.94
CA GLU A 325 -24.44 -0.17 -22.61
C GLU A 325 -25.34 -0.01 -23.84
N GLU A 326 -24.82 0.51 -24.96
CA GLU A 326 -25.58 0.81 -26.19
C GLU A 326 -24.76 0.47 -27.44
N ALA A 327 -25.44 -0.10 -28.44
CA ALA A 327 -24.93 -0.23 -29.80
C ALA A 327 -25.67 0.76 -30.73
N THR A 328 -24.92 1.64 -31.39
CA THR A 328 -25.46 2.58 -32.40
C THR A 328 -24.96 2.18 -33.76
N LEU A 329 -25.86 2.03 -34.74
CA LEU A 329 -25.50 1.85 -36.13
C LEU A 329 -25.42 3.23 -36.77
N MET A 330 -24.31 3.55 -37.41
CA MET A 330 -24.11 4.83 -38.11
C MET A 330 -23.79 4.59 -39.58
N TYR A 331 -24.04 5.60 -40.41
CA TYR A 331 -23.77 5.53 -41.84
C TYR A 331 -22.94 6.71 -42.31
N ALA A 332 -21.99 6.44 -43.22
CA ALA A 332 -21.20 7.48 -43.87
C ALA A 332 -20.68 7.06 -45.24
N THR A 333 -20.30 8.05 -46.02
CA THR A 333 -19.58 7.85 -47.27
C THR A 333 -18.11 7.45 -47.02
N PRO A 334 -17.46 6.73 -47.96
CA PRO A 334 -16.04 6.40 -47.88
C PRO A 334 -15.12 7.59 -47.64
N GLU A 335 -15.46 8.76 -48.18
CA GLU A 335 -14.70 10.01 -48.01
C GLU A 335 -14.82 10.57 -46.58
N GLN A 336 -16.03 10.55 -46.00
CA GLN A 336 -16.25 10.96 -44.60
C GLN A 336 -15.47 10.07 -43.63
N PHE A 337 -15.48 8.75 -43.84
CA PHE A 337 -14.72 7.81 -43.01
C PHE A 337 -13.21 8.04 -43.11
N GLN A 338 -12.70 8.24 -44.32
CA GLN A 338 -11.30 8.57 -44.58
C GLN A 338 -10.86 9.85 -43.86
N ARG A 339 -11.70 10.90 -43.87
CA ARG A 339 -11.43 12.16 -43.15
C ARG A 339 -11.46 11.97 -41.65
N PHE A 340 -12.42 11.22 -41.13
CA PHE A 340 -12.55 10.89 -39.72
C PHE A 340 -11.35 10.08 -39.19
N ALA A 341 -10.93 9.04 -39.92
CA ALA A 341 -9.75 8.26 -39.57
C ALA A 341 -8.47 9.11 -39.57
N ARG A 342 -8.30 10.02 -40.54
CA ARG A 342 -7.16 10.96 -40.55
C ARG A 342 -7.18 11.89 -39.33
N PHE A 343 -8.36 12.37 -38.92
CA PHE A 343 -8.51 13.20 -37.72
C PHE A 343 -8.11 12.45 -36.45
N LEU A 344 -8.61 11.23 -36.24
CA LEU A 344 -8.28 10.42 -35.08
C LEU A 344 -6.77 10.11 -34.98
N TYR A 345 -6.13 9.79 -36.10
CA TYR A 345 -4.70 9.50 -36.14
C TYR A 345 -3.81 10.75 -36.31
N ARG A 346 -4.40 11.96 -36.32
CA ARG A 346 -3.72 13.25 -36.51
C ARG A 346 -2.79 13.27 -37.74
N ILE A 347 -3.26 12.70 -38.85
CA ILE A 347 -2.50 12.62 -40.10
C ILE A 347 -2.77 13.88 -40.94
N PRO A 348 -1.73 14.65 -41.33
CA PRO A 348 -1.91 15.83 -42.18
C PRO A 348 -2.49 15.47 -43.55
N THR A 349 -3.38 16.32 -44.08
CA THR A 349 -4.08 16.14 -45.36
C THR A 349 -3.14 16.06 -46.57
N GLU A 350 -1.89 16.49 -46.40
CA GLU A 350 -0.90 16.66 -47.47
C GLU A 350 -0.13 15.38 -47.85
N ARG A 351 -0.27 14.26 -47.11
CA ARG A 351 0.38 12.97 -47.45
C ARG A 351 -0.49 12.10 -48.37
N GLN A 352 0.11 11.66 -49.48
CA GLN A 352 -0.62 11.21 -50.68
C GLN A 352 -1.21 9.79 -50.69
N VAL A 353 -1.03 8.94 -49.67
CA VAL A 353 -1.79 7.68 -49.57
C VAL A 353 -2.01 7.34 -48.10
N PHE A 354 -3.26 7.37 -47.63
CA PHE A 354 -3.66 6.84 -46.33
C PHE A 354 -4.84 5.88 -46.53
N VAL A 355 -4.65 4.63 -46.10
CA VAL A 355 -5.71 3.63 -46.06
C VAL A 355 -6.17 3.57 -44.62
N ALA A 356 -7.41 3.99 -44.37
CA ALA A 356 -7.99 3.95 -43.05
C ALA A 356 -8.11 2.49 -42.56
N PRO A 357 -7.68 2.19 -41.32
CA PRO A 357 -7.85 0.86 -40.76
C PRO A 357 -9.33 0.55 -40.54
N VAL A 358 -9.66 -0.75 -40.59
CA VAL A 358 -11.04 -1.25 -40.45
C VAL A 358 -11.60 -1.04 -39.03
N LEU A 359 -10.73 -0.89 -38.03
CA LEU A 359 -11.07 -0.63 -36.63
C LEU A 359 -10.46 0.70 -36.18
N LEU A 360 -11.31 1.61 -35.71
CA LEU A 360 -10.92 2.87 -35.07
C LEU A 360 -11.25 2.78 -33.57
N SER A 361 -10.34 3.22 -32.70
CA SER A 361 -10.56 3.22 -31.24
C SER A 361 -10.05 4.51 -30.63
N SER A 362 -10.86 5.12 -29.76
CA SER A 362 -10.51 6.32 -28.98
C SER A 362 -11.43 6.43 -27.75
N ASP A 363 -11.23 7.46 -26.94
CA ASP A 363 -12.17 7.82 -25.87
C ASP A 363 -13.56 8.18 -26.41
N LEU A 364 -14.57 7.89 -25.60
CA LEU A 364 -15.99 8.03 -25.93
C LEU A 364 -16.36 9.46 -26.35
N ALA A 365 -15.87 10.47 -25.62
CA ALA A 365 -16.18 11.87 -25.88
C ALA A 365 -15.61 12.33 -27.22
N THR A 366 -14.34 12.02 -27.50
CA THR A 366 -13.70 12.36 -28.78
C THR A 366 -14.37 11.64 -29.94
N LEU A 367 -14.78 10.38 -29.79
CA LEU A 367 -15.54 9.68 -30.83
C LEU A 367 -16.91 10.32 -31.08
N GLN A 368 -17.69 10.59 -30.04
CA GLN A 368 -19.02 11.21 -30.19
C GLN A 368 -18.94 12.63 -30.79
N GLU A 369 -17.99 13.44 -30.34
CA GLU A 369 -17.80 14.79 -30.86
C GLU A 369 -17.34 14.77 -32.32
N ALA A 370 -16.35 13.94 -32.64
CA ALA A 370 -15.87 13.82 -34.01
C ALA A 370 -16.94 13.24 -34.95
N VAL A 371 -17.73 12.26 -34.50
CA VAL A 371 -18.88 11.74 -35.25
C VAL A 371 -19.89 12.86 -35.57
N ARG A 372 -20.21 13.73 -34.60
CA ARG A 372 -21.08 14.90 -34.84
C ARG A 372 -20.46 15.90 -35.83
N VAL A 373 -19.16 16.16 -35.73
CA VAL A 373 -18.44 17.14 -36.58
C VAL A 373 -18.34 16.67 -38.04
N PHE A 374 -18.17 15.37 -38.28
CA PHE A 374 -18.04 14.81 -39.64
C PHE A 374 -19.38 14.42 -40.28
N GLY A 375 -20.50 14.66 -39.59
CA GLY A 375 -21.84 14.57 -40.13
C GLY A 375 -22.32 13.14 -40.42
N PHE A 376 -21.97 12.19 -39.55
CA PHE A 376 -22.50 10.83 -39.63
C PHE A 376 -23.98 10.83 -39.24
N HIS A 377 -24.79 10.03 -39.94
CA HIS A 377 -26.18 9.80 -39.54
C HIS A 377 -26.24 8.67 -38.51
N GLU A 378 -26.81 8.96 -37.35
CA GLU A 378 -26.90 8.02 -36.21
C GLU A 378 -28.26 7.35 -36.17
N MET A 379 -28.27 6.03 -35.94
CA MET A 379 -29.47 5.25 -35.65
C MET A 379 -29.27 4.49 -34.34
N THR A 380 -29.88 5.01 -33.29
CA THR A 380 -29.78 4.47 -31.92
C THR A 380 -30.95 3.52 -31.66
N VAL A 381 -30.64 2.31 -31.17
CA VAL A 381 -31.68 1.38 -30.68
C VAL A 381 -31.50 1.28 -29.17
N GLN A 382 -32.50 1.73 -28.42
CA GLN A 382 -32.48 1.64 -26.96
C GLN A 382 -32.79 0.21 -26.50
N GLY A 383 -31.99 -0.32 -25.56
CA GLY A 383 -32.29 -1.58 -24.86
C GLY A 383 -31.54 -2.85 -25.31
N TYR A 384 -30.50 -2.74 -26.13
CA TYR A 384 -29.67 -3.90 -26.53
C TYR A 384 -28.18 -3.63 -26.31
N THR A 385 -27.49 -4.60 -25.69
CA THR A 385 -26.04 -4.52 -25.46
C THR A 385 -25.25 -4.88 -26.71
N THR A 386 -24.00 -4.39 -26.83
CA THR A 386 -23.13 -4.70 -27.98
C THR A 386 -22.92 -6.22 -28.16
N GLU A 387 -22.77 -6.97 -27.06
CA GLU A 387 -22.57 -8.43 -27.12
C GLU A 387 -23.78 -9.16 -27.72
N GLU A 388 -25.01 -8.73 -27.38
CA GLU A 388 -26.25 -9.31 -27.93
C GLU A 388 -26.43 -9.00 -29.42
N VAL A 389 -26.04 -7.80 -29.85
CA VAL A 389 -26.07 -7.41 -31.26
C VAL A 389 -25.02 -8.18 -32.05
N LEU A 390 -23.78 -8.28 -31.57
CA LEU A 390 -22.71 -9.00 -32.27
C LEU A 390 -22.93 -10.52 -32.33
N ALA A 391 -23.43 -11.16 -31.26
CA ALA A 391 -23.73 -12.59 -31.25
C ALA A 391 -24.75 -12.97 -32.33
N ARG A 392 -25.82 -12.17 -32.45
CA ARG A 392 -26.87 -12.37 -33.47
C ARG A 392 -26.41 -12.05 -34.88
N LEU A 393 -25.57 -11.02 -35.07
CA LEU A 393 -24.99 -10.70 -36.38
C LEU A 393 -24.00 -11.77 -36.87
N GLN A 394 -23.37 -12.50 -35.96
CA GLN A 394 -22.46 -13.62 -36.28
C GLN A 394 -23.19 -14.97 -36.44
N GLY A 395 -24.53 -14.99 -36.30
CA GLY A 395 -25.34 -16.20 -36.49
C GLY A 395 -25.15 -17.28 -35.40
N ARG A 396 -24.83 -16.89 -34.17
CA ARG A 396 -24.81 -17.79 -33.00
C ARG A 396 -25.87 -17.46 -31.97
#